data_AF-A0A953TWK4-F1
#
_entry.id   AF-A0A953TWK4-F1
#
_cell.length_a   1.000
_cell.length_b   1.000
_cell.length_c   1.000
_cell.angle_alpha   90.00
_cell.angle_beta   90.00
_cell.angle_gamma   90.00
#
_symmetry.space_group_name_H-M   'P 1'
#
loop_
_entity.id
_entity.type
_entity.pdbx_description
1 polymer ?
#
loop_
_entity_poly.entity_id
_entity_poly.type
_entity_poly.pdbx_seq_one_letter_code
_entity_poly.pdbx_strand_id
1 'polypeptide(L)'
;IHEVAGMNAGNVYGMRLVATLLDRRGDSSRAAQLRAEARDLAERISRLLYVPGKGWWKAEQPDGTFNEVGHCYDLLTLLDTMIEDLSATQKKEMSEFFWRELHSPLWMRALSPDDTDATWNIRPDHSWLGAYAAWPPMTARGLYKVDPSARVAEWVKGLAKSGNQGPIGQAHFVESVFPPEQGGAYKCPEDAPYLNDWSCLSGGCFVDMVIDSIFGADLSLYNGIRTTPRLTDFDPDAKLHNVPYQGKRYTLTRTGPRETS
;
A
#
# COMPACT_ATOMS: atom_id res chain seq x y z
N ILE A 1 -6.86 8.18 -24.21
CA ILE A 1 -6.05 8.42 -22.99
C ILE A 1 -6.51 7.35 -22.01
N HIS A 2 -5.61 6.60 -21.36
CA HIS A 2 -6.03 5.66 -20.31
C HIS A 2 -6.08 6.40 -18.97
N GLU A 3 -7.24 6.43 -18.33
CA GLU A 3 -7.38 6.99 -16.98
C GLU A 3 -7.48 5.86 -15.96
N VAL A 4 -6.40 5.66 -15.21
CA VAL A 4 -6.30 4.68 -14.11
C VAL A 4 -6.17 5.44 -12.80
N ALA A 5 -6.96 5.06 -11.79
CA ALA A 5 -7.05 5.83 -10.54
C ALA A 5 -5.70 5.90 -9.82
N GLY A 6 -5.03 4.77 -9.60
CA GLY A 6 -3.76 4.70 -8.89
C GLY A 6 -2.64 5.50 -9.56
N MET A 7 -2.53 5.43 -10.89
CA MET A 7 -1.50 6.18 -11.62
C MET A 7 -1.71 7.70 -11.52
N ASN A 8 -2.97 8.14 -11.61
CA ASN A 8 -3.30 9.55 -11.45
C ASN A 8 -3.18 10.04 -10.00
N ALA A 9 -3.42 9.16 -9.02
CA ALA A 9 -3.20 9.46 -7.61
C ALA A 9 -1.71 9.72 -7.29
N GLY A 10 -0.81 9.00 -7.96
CA GLY A 10 0.63 9.30 -7.94
C GLY A 10 0.95 10.73 -8.43
N ASN A 11 0.29 11.19 -9.49
CA ASN A 11 0.44 12.57 -9.98
C ASN A 11 -0.06 13.60 -8.97
N VAL A 12 -1.21 13.35 -8.30
CA VAL A 12 -1.73 14.20 -7.23
C VAL A 12 -0.69 14.35 -6.11
N TYR A 13 -0.12 13.25 -5.64
CA TYR A 13 0.91 13.27 -4.61
C TYR A 13 2.17 14.03 -5.06
N GLY A 14 2.66 13.76 -6.28
CA GLY A 14 3.82 14.43 -6.84
C GLY A 14 3.66 15.96 -6.89
N MET A 15 2.51 16.43 -7.38
CA MET A 15 2.20 17.87 -7.41
C MET A 15 2.20 18.50 -6.00
N ARG A 16 1.62 17.82 -5.00
CA ARG A 16 1.59 18.31 -3.60
C ARG A 16 2.97 18.35 -2.95
N LEU A 17 3.79 17.33 -3.21
CA LEU A 17 5.17 17.29 -2.73
C LEU A 17 5.98 18.44 -3.32
N VAL A 18 5.94 18.62 -4.64
CA VAL A 18 6.65 19.71 -5.32
C VAL A 18 6.14 21.07 -4.86
N ALA A 19 4.83 21.25 -4.70
CA ALA A 19 4.26 22.47 -4.15
C ALA A 19 4.82 22.81 -2.77
N THR A 20 4.96 21.80 -1.89
CA THR A 20 5.56 21.99 -0.56
C THR A 20 7.01 22.46 -0.64
N LEU A 21 7.80 21.91 -1.57
CA LEU A 21 9.19 22.34 -1.78
C LEU A 21 9.29 23.76 -2.36
N LEU A 22 8.41 24.13 -3.29
CA LEU A 22 8.36 25.47 -3.89
C LEU A 22 7.99 26.54 -2.87
N ASP A 23 6.97 26.28 -2.05
CA ASP A 23 6.53 27.20 -1.00
C ASP A 23 7.66 27.50 0.00
N ARG A 24 8.44 26.46 0.36
CA ARG A 24 9.62 26.61 1.22
C ARG A 24 10.76 27.38 0.59
N ARG A 25 10.83 27.45 -0.74
CA ARG A 25 11.78 28.28 -1.49
C ARG A 25 11.25 29.69 -1.77
N GLY A 26 10.04 30.02 -1.30
CA GLY A 26 9.41 31.33 -1.51
C GLY A 26 8.62 31.46 -2.82
N ASP A 27 8.47 30.39 -3.60
CA ASP A 27 7.64 30.40 -4.82
C ASP A 27 6.19 29.96 -4.49
N SER A 28 5.52 30.76 -3.66
CA SER A 28 4.16 30.46 -3.21
C SER A 28 3.12 30.50 -4.33
N SER A 29 3.37 31.27 -5.40
CA SER A 29 2.47 31.34 -6.55
C SER A 29 2.41 29.99 -7.28
N ARG A 30 3.57 29.42 -7.64
CA ARG A 30 3.61 28.14 -8.33
C ARG A 30 3.23 26.98 -7.42
N ALA A 31 3.54 27.08 -6.12
CA ALA A 31 3.02 26.14 -5.13
C ALA A 31 1.48 26.14 -5.07
N ALA A 32 0.84 27.31 -5.10
CA ALA A 32 -0.62 27.42 -5.10
C ALA A 32 -1.22 26.82 -6.38
N GLN A 33 -0.61 27.06 -7.54
CA GLN A 33 -1.04 26.47 -8.81
C GLN A 33 -1.03 24.93 -8.76
N LEU A 34 0.08 24.31 -8.37
CA LEU A 34 0.18 22.86 -8.28
C LEU A 34 -0.81 22.25 -7.27
N ARG A 35 -1.07 22.95 -6.16
CA ARG A 35 -2.09 22.51 -5.19
C ARG A 35 -3.51 22.57 -5.76
N ALA A 36 -3.81 23.57 -6.59
CA ALA A 36 -5.10 23.67 -7.28
C ALA A 36 -5.25 22.53 -8.31
N GLU A 37 -4.25 22.33 -9.17
CA GLU A 37 -4.25 21.23 -10.16
C GLU A 37 -4.37 19.85 -9.49
N ALA A 38 -3.68 19.64 -8.38
CA ALA A 38 -3.78 18.40 -7.60
C ALA A 38 -5.18 18.19 -7.01
N ARG A 39 -5.86 19.25 -6.57
CA ARG A 39 -7.24 19.17 -6.06
C ARG A 39 -8.21 18.83 -7.18
N ASP A 40 -8.11 19.52 -8.31
CA ASP A 40 -8.98 19.30 -9.46
C ASP A 40 -8.83 17.87 -10.01
N LEU A 41 -7.60 17.34 -10.06
CA LEU A 41 -7.35 15.96 -10.45
C LEU A 41 -7.91 14.96 -9.44
N ALA A 42 -7.72 15.21 -8.13
CA ALA A 42 -8.26 14.34 -7.08
C ALA A 42 -9.80 14.25 -7.13
N GLU A 43 -10.47 15.39 -7.33
CA GLU A 43 -11.92 15.47 -7.49
C GLU A 43 -12.37 14.74 -8.76
N ARG A 44 -11.62 14.88 -9.87
CA ARG A 44 -11.92 14.19 -11.12
C ARG A 44 -11.77 12.67 -10.99
N ILE A 45 -10.70 12.17 -10.35
CA ILE A 45 -10.50 10.74 -10.07
C ILE A 45 -11.73 10.21 -9.30
N SER A 46 -12.08 10.86 -8.18
CA SER A 46 -13.21 10.44 -7.34
C SER A 46 -14.55 10.47 -8.09
N ARG A 47 -14.80 11.51 -8.89
CA ARG A 47 -16.06 11.67 -9.62
C ARG A 47 -16.20 10.70 -10.79
N LEU A 48 -15.13 10.48 -11.55
CA LEU A 48 -15.19 9.73 -12.80
C LEU A 48 -14.86 8.26 -12.63
N LEU A 49 -13.95 7.91 -11.73
CA LEU A 49 -13.36 6.55 -11.67
C LEU A 49 -13.83 5.74 -10.47
N TYR A 50 -14.39 6.36 -9.43
CA TYR A 50 -14.89 5.58 -8.29
C TYR A 50 -16.16 4.81 -8.66
N VAL A 51 -16.30 3.58 -8.17
CA VAL A 51 -17.54 2.80 -8.31
C VAL A 51 -18.29 2.78 -6.97
N PRO A 52 -19.37 3.57 -6.82
CA PRO A 52 -20.09 3.70 -5.55
C PRO A 52 -20.60 2.35 -5.02
N GLY A 53 -20.38 2.08 -3.73
CA GLY A 53 -20.84 0.86 -3.08
C GLY A 53 -20.00 -0.39 -3.34
N LYS A 54 -18.93 -0.28 -4.15
CA LYS A 54 -18.07 -1.42 -4.47
C LYS A 54 -16.75 -1.42 -3.72
N GLY A 55 -16.16 -0.24 -3.51
CA GLY A 55 -14.84 -0.09 -2.88
C GLY A 55 -13.66 -0.20 -3.83
N TRP A 56 -13.90 -0.23 -5.14
CA TRP A 56 -12.88 -0.23 -6.19
C TRP A 56 -13.16 0.85 -7.25
N TRP A 57 -12.30 0.85 -8.27
CA TRP A 57 -12.24 1.88 -9.29
C TRP A 57 -12.46 1.26 -10.67
N LYS A 58 -12.80 2.10 -11.64
CA LYS A 58 -12.85 1.74 -13.06
C LYS A 58 -11.76 2.47 -13.83
N ALA A 59 -11.33 1.88 -14.94
CA ALA A 59 -10.35 2.43 -15.84
C ALA A 59 -11.00 2.87 -17.16
N GLU A 60 -10.67 4.07 -17.62
CA GLU A 60 -11.07 4.54 -18.96
C GLU A 60 -10.19 3.89 -20.03
N GLN A 61 -10.84 3.38 -21.08
CA GLN A 61 -10.22 2.75 -22.24
C GLN A 61 -9.96 3.77 -23.35
N PRO A 62 -9.11 3.47 -24.36
CA PRO A 62 -8.79 4.41 -25.44
C PRO A 62 -9.99 4.89 -26.25
N ASP A 63 -11.06 4.10 -26.28
CA ASP A 63 -12.32 4.39 -26.97
C ASP A 63 -13.33 5.20 -26.11
N GLY A 64 -12.95 5.56 -24.88
CA GLY A 64 -13.78 6.31 -23.93
C GLY A 64 -14.74 5.45 -23.12
N THR A 65 -14.74 4.13 -23.29
CA THR A 65 -15.48 3.21 -22.43
C THR A 65 -14.79 3.01 -21.08
N PHE A 66 -15.50 2.44 -20.11
CA PHE A 66 -14.96 2.16 -18.78
C PHE A 66 -15.10 0.70 -18.42
N ASN A 67 -14.03 0.13 -17.84
CA ASN A 67 -14.04 -1.20 -17.25
C ASN A 67 -13.85 -1.07 -15.75
N GLU A 68 -14.72 -1.69 -14.95
CA GLU A 68 -14.46 -1.84 -13.52
C GLU A 68 -13.27 -2.77 -13.30
N VAL A 69 -12.40 -2.43 -12.35
CA VAL A 69 -11.19 -3.20 -12.06
C VAL A 69 -11.07 -3.38 -10.56
N GLY A 70 -11.40 -4.56 -10.07
CA GLY A 70 -11.31 -4.96 -8.66
C GLY A 70 -9.88 -5.29 -8.24
N HIS A 71 -8.92 -4.40 -8.54
CA HIS A 71 -7.49 -4.65 -8.32
C HIS A 71 -6.95 -3.87 -7.11
N CYS A 72 -6.02 -4.48 -6.37
CA CYS A 72 -5.45 -3.93 -5.14
C CYS A 72 -4.62 -2.66 -5.38
N TYR A 73 -4.08 -2.49 -6.58
CA TYR A 73 -3.18 -1.38 -6.92
C TYR A 73 -3.83 -0.01 -6.75
N ASP A 74 -5.08 0.14 -7.22
CA ASP A 74 -5.81 1.40 -7.02
C ASP A 74 -6.12 1.60 -5.53
N LEU A 75 -6.55 0.55 -4.82
CA LEU A 75 -6.79 0.60 -3.39
C LEU A 75 -5.57 1.07 -2.59
N LEU A 76 -4.42 0.39 -2.76
CA LEU A 76 -3.21 0.70 -2.00
C LEU A 76 -2.67 2.10 -2.35
N THR A 77 -2.74 2.48 -3.63
CA THR A 77 -2.20 3.77 -4.07
C THR A 77 -3.06 4.92 -3.55
N LEU A 78 -4.39 4.81 -3.65
CA LEU A 78 -5.29 5.86 -3.17
C LEU A 78 -5.23 6.01 -1.65
N LEU A 79 -5.16 4.91 -0.89
CA LEU A 79 -4.96 4.97 0.57
C LEU A 79 -3.59 5.55 0.96
N ASP A 80 -2.57 5.41 0.12
CA ASP A 80 -1.25 5.97 0.42
C ASP A 80 -1.16 7.47 0.07
N THR A 81 -1.68 7.86 -1.09
CA THR A 81 -1.40 9.15 -1.74
C THR A 81 -2.54 10.16 -1.69
N MET A 82 -3.78 9.70 -1.53
CA MET A 82 -5.00 10.50 -1.66
C MET A 82 -6.00 10.28 -0.52
N ILE A 83 -5.58 9.70 0.60
CA ILE A 83 -6.49 9.36 1.70
C ILE A 83 -7.29 10.57 2.23
N GLU A 84 -6.72 11.77 2.22
CA GLU A 84 -7.40 13.00 2.64
C GLU A 84 -8.47 13.48 1.65
N ASP A 85 -8.41 13.02 0.40
CA ASP A 85 -9.41 13.32 -0.64
C ASP A 85 -10.57 12.32 -0.65
N LEU A 86 -10.40 11.17 0.02
CA LEU A 86 -11.44 10.15 0.11
C LEU A 86 -12.45 10.50 1.20
N SER A 87 -13.73 10.40 0.85
CA SER A 87 -14.83 10.47 1.82
C SER A 87 -14.76 9.31 2.83
N ALA A 88 -15.41 9.48 3.99
CA ALA A 88 -15.52 8.41 4.98
C ALA A 88 -16.19 7.15 4.40
N THR A 89 -17.19 7.33 3.53
CA THR A 89 -17.87 6.24 2.82
C THR A 89 -16.90 5.49 1.91
N GLN A 90 -16.12 6.20 1.09
CA GLN A 90 -15.11 5.57 0.21
C GLN A 90 -14.08 4.77 1.01
N LYS A 91 -13.55 5.35 2.10
CA LYS A 91 -12.59 4.66 2.98
C LYS A 91 -13.16 3.36 3.53
N LYS A 92 -14.42 3.39 3.97
CA LYS A 92 -15.12 2.21 4.49
C LYS A 92 -15.35 1.16 3.40
N GLU A 93 -15.87 1.56 2.25
CA GLU A 93 -16.14 0.67 1.13
C GLU A 93 -14.85 0.01 0.60
N MET A 94 -13.75 0.76 0.48
CA MET A 94 -12.44 0.24 0.09
C MET A 94 -11.89 -0.78 1.12
N SER A 95 -12.01 -0.49 2.41
CA SER A 95 -11.65 -1.43 3.46
C SER A 95 -12.47 -2.71 3.38
N GLU A 96 -13.80 -2.59 3.26
CA GLU A 96 -14.70 -3.73 3.13
C GLU A 96 -14.39 -4.58 1.90
N PHE A 97 -14.08 -3.94 0.76
CA PHE A 97 -13.62 -4.62 -0.44
C PHE A 97 -12.35 -5.44 -0.20
N PHE A 98 -11.31 -4.84 0.39
CA PHE A 98 -10.08 -5.57 0.70
C PHE A 98 -10.38 -6.80 1.55
N TRP A 99 -11.08 -6.63 2.68
CA TRP A 99 -11.32 -7.72 3.61
C TRP A 99 -12.25 -8.81 3.06
N ARG A 100 -13.16 -8.45 2.14
CA ARG A 100 -14.11 -9.38 1.52
C ARG A 100 -13.49 -10.18 0.38
N GLU A 101 -12.69 -9.53 -0.47
CA GLU A 101 -12.33 -10.09 -1.78
C GLU A 101 -10.82 -10.30 -1.97
N LEU A 102 -9.98 -9.43 -1.40
CA LEU A 102 -8.54 -9.48 -1.62
C LEU A 102 -7.78 -10.16 -0.49
N HIS A 103 -8.30 -10.08 0.74
CA HIS A 103 -7.65 -10.62 1.91
C HIS A 103 -7.54 -12.15 1.87
N SER A 104 -6.40 -12.65 2.34
CA SER A 104 -6.22 -14.03 2.78
C SER A 104 -5.38 -14.02 4.07
N PRO A 105 -5.59 -14.94 5.01
CA PRO A 105 -4.79 -15.02 6.23
C PRO A 105 -3.27 -15.00 6.06
N LEU A 106 -2.69 -15.60 5.01
CA LEU A 106 -1.22 -15.70 4.83
C LEU A 106 -0.63 -14.77 3.75
N TRP A 107 -1.47 -14.18 2.90
CA TRP A 107 -1.06 -13.27 1.82
C TRP A 107 -2.18 -12.30 1.43
N MET A 108 -2.32 -11.97 0.15
CA MET A 108 -3.51 -11.37 -0.44
C MET A 108 -3.62 -11.71 -1.93
N ARG A 109 -4.76 -11.37 -2.51
CA ARG A 109 -5.00 -11.35 -3.96
C ARG A 109 -4.75 -9.96 -4.51
N ALA A 110 -4.17 -9.91 -5.69
CA ALA A 110 -4.01 -8.68 -6.45
C ALA A 110 -5.32 -8.27 -7.12
N LEU A 111 -6.09 -9.24 -7.59
CA LEU A 111 -7.35 -9.04 -8.30
C LEU A 111 -8.50 -9.76 -7.57
N SER A 112 -9.68 -9.16 -7.57
CA SER A 112 -10.89 -9.81 -7.07
C SER A 112 -11.16 -11.11 -7.83
N PRO A 113 -11.56 -12.19 -7.14
CA PRO A 113 -12.04 -13.41 -7.81
C PRO A 113 -13.28 -13.18 -8.67
N ASP A 114 -14.07 -12.14 -8.39
CA ASP A 114 -15.29 -11.78 -9.12
C ASP A 114 -15.01 -10.84 -10.31
N ASP A 115 -13.75 -10.43 -10.50
CA ASP A 115 -13.34 -9.61 -11.63
C ASP A 115 -13.40 -10.41 -12.95
N THR A 116 -13.79 -9.76 -14.04
CA THR A 116 -13.89 -10.42 -15.35
C THR A 116 -12.55 -10.96 -15.86
N ASP A 117 -11.44 -10.39 -15.42
CA ASP A 117 -10.09 -10.81 -15.82
C ASP A 117 -9.48 -11.86 -14.87
N ALA A 118 -10.19 -12.30 -13.83
CA ALA A 118 -9.69 -13.27 -12.85
C ALA A 118 -9.16 -14.56 -13.50
N THR A 119 -9.84 -15.08 -14.52
CA THR A 119 -9.46 -16.36 -15.14
C THR A 119 -8.40 -16.25 -16.24
N TRP A 120 -7.95 -15.04 -16.60
CA TRP A 120 -7.09 -14.85 -17.77
C TRP A 120 -5.60 -15.06 -17.47
N ASN A 121 -5.14 -14.68 -16.27
CA ASN A 121 -3.74 -14.70 -15.91
C ASN A 121 -3.46 -15.71 -14.78
N ILE A 122 -2.56 -16.66 -15.05
CA ILE A 122 -2.11 -17.67 -14.09
C ILE A 122 -0.92 -17.21 -13.23
N ARG A 123 -0.33 -16.04 -13.51
CA ARG A 123 0.74 -15.51 -12.69
C ARG A 123 0.16 -14.93 -11.40
N PRO A 124 0.64 -15.35 -10.22
CA PRO A 124 0.09 -14.86 -8.95
C PRO A 124 0.44 -13.40 -8.67
N ASP A 125 1.46 -12.83 -9.31
CA ASP A 125 1.88 -11.45 -9.01
C ASP A 125 0.85 -10.38 -9.38
N HIS A 126 -0.09 -10.65 -10.30
CA HIS A 126 -1.09 -9.68 -10.78
C HIS A 126 -2.53 -10.22 -10.85
N SER A 127 -2.80 -11.40 -10.29
CA SER A 127 -4.09 -12.08 -10.46
C SER A 127 -4.77 -12.37 -9.12
N TRP A 128 -5.93 -13.02 -9.16
CA TRP A 128 -6.61 -13.49 -7.96
C TRP A 128 -5.87 -14.65 -7.26
N LEU A 129 -4.84 -15.24 -7.89
CA LEU A 129 -4.10 -16.38 -7.34
C LEU A 129 -3.10 -15.96 -6.25
N GLY A 130 -2.74 -14.67 -6.17
CA GLY A 130 -1.71 -14.17 -5.28
C GLY A 130 -1.53 -12.67 -5.39
N ALA A 131 -0.38 -12.15 -4.96
CA ALA A 131 -0.03 -10.75 -5.20
C ALA A 131 1.48 -10.56 -5.27
N TYR A 132 1.91 -9.53 -6.01
CA TYR A 132 3.30 -9.05 -6.03
C TYR A 132 3.75 -8.63 -4.63
N ALA A 133 4.98 -8.97 -4.25
CA ALA A 133 5.45 -8.89 -2.87
C ALA A 133 5.51 -7.48 -2.24
N ALA A 134 5.53 -6.42 -3.05
CA ALA A 134 5.39 -5.06 -2.52
C ALA A 134 3.96 -4.75 -2.03
N TRP A 135 2.94 -5.38 -2.59
CA TRP A 135 1.56 -4.95 -2.40
C TRP A 135 0.95 -5.31 -1.03
N PRO A 136 1.23 -6.47 -0.40
CA PRO A 136 0.77 -6.73 0.96
C PRO A 136 1.22 -5.68 1.98
N PRO A 137 2.51 -5.35 2.12
CA PRO A 137 2.92 -4.32 3.07
C PRO A 137 2.41 -2.93 2.69
N MET A 138 2.35 -2.57 1.40
CA MET A 138 1.77 -1.29 0.97
C MET A 138 0.27 -1.19 1.30
N THR A 139 -0.48 -2.29 1.13
CA THR A 139 -1.89 -2.35 1.49
C THR A 139 -2.08 -2.23 2.99
N ALA A 140 -1.28 -2.94 3.79
CA ALA A 140 -1.30 -2.82 5.25
C ALA A 140 -1.05 -1.38 5.72
N ARG A 141 -0.08 -0.66 5.12
CA ARG A 141 0.18 0.77 5.38
C ARG A 141 -1.08 1.62 5.19
N GLY A 142 -1.82 1.38 4.10
CA GLY A 142 -3.10 2.04 3.82
C GLY A 142 -4.18 1.67 4.84
N LEU A 143 -4.36 0.38 5.13
CA LEU A 143 -5.37 -0.13 6.05
C LEU A 143 -5.17 0.38 7.48
N TYR A 144 -3.93 0.51 7.96
CA TYR A 144 -3.64 1.11 9.28
C TYR A 144 -4.15 2.54 9.47
N LYS A 145 -4.54 3.23 8.38
CA LYS A 145 -5.13 4.56 8.40
C LYS A 145 -6.66 4.55 8.45
N VAL A 146 -7.30 3.44 8.08
CA VAL A 146 -8.78 3.34 7.92
C VAL A 146 -9.42 2.21 8.74
N ASP A 147 -8.63 1.25 9.22
CA ASP A 147 -9.09 0.07 9.96
C ASP A 147 -8.56 0.02 11.40
N PRO A 148 -9.22 -0.76 12.28
CA PRO A 148 -8.69 -1.05 13.61
C PRO A 148 -7.29 -1.68 13.54
N SER A 149 -6.32 -1.06 14.22
CA SER A 149 -4.92 -1.48 14.23
C SER A 149 -4.72 -2.97 14.53
N ALA A 150 -5.43 -3.49 15.55
CA ALA A 150 -5.34 -4.90 15.94
C ALA A 150 -5.71 -5.88 14.82
N ARG A 151 -6.70 -5.55 13.97
CA ARG A 151 -7.12 -6.39 12.84
C ARG A 151 -6.05 -6.43 11.76
N VAL A 152 -5.49 -5.28 11.42
CA VAL A 152 -4.39 -5.19 10.44
C VAL A 152 -3.14 -5.89 10.97
N ALA A 153 -2.84 -5.74 12.26
CA ALA A 153 -1.69 -6.39 12.90
C ALA A 153 -1.80 -7.92 12.91
N GLU A 154 -3.00 -8.47 13.11
CA GLU A 154 -3.26 -9.91 12.98
C GLU A 154 -2.91 -10.40 11.57
N TRP A 155 -3.37 -9.70 10.54
CA TRP A 155 -3.04 -10.04 9.14
C TRP A 155 -1.54 -9.91 8.86
N VAL A 156 -0.88 -8.84 9.32
CA VAL A 156 0.57 -8.64 9.15
C VAL A 156 1.38 -9.77 9.81
N LYS A 157 0.96 -10.28 10.97
CA LYS A 157 1.57 -11.47 11.58
C LYS A 157 1.38 -12.73 10.74
N GLY A 158 0.27 -12.83 10.00
CA GLY A 158 0.06 -13.85 8.98
C GLY A 158 1.06 -13.73 7.83
N LEU A 159 1.21 -12.54 7.25
CA LEU A 159 2.19 -12.25 6.19
C LEU A 159 3.62 -12.61 6.59
N ALA A 160 4.00 -12.35 7.85
CA ALA A 160 5.34 -12.64 8.36
C ALA A 160 5.72 -14.14 8.26
N LYS A 161 4.73 -15.05 8.30
CA LYS A 161 5.00 -16.49 8.15
C LYS A 161 5.56 -16.84 6.78
N SER A 162 5.15 -16.12 5.74
CA SER A 162 5.65 -16.28 4.35
C SER A 162 7.11 -15.84 4.22
N GLY A 163 7.58 -14.96 5.11
CA GLY A 163 8.99 -14.55 5.19
C GLY A 163 9.95 -15.66 5.66
N ASN A 164 9.45 -16.77 6.20
CA ASN A 164 10.30 -17.89 6.65
C ASN A 164 10.83 -18.76 5.50
N GLN A 165 10.42 -18.51 4.26
CA GLN A 165 10.80 -19.30 3.07
C GLN A 165 12.05 -18.76 2.37
N GLY A 166 12.90 -18.00 3.07
CA GLY A 166 14.10 -17.35 2.51
C GLY A 166 13.85 -15.94 1.97
N PRO A 167 14.69 -15.42 1.05
CA PRO A 167 14.52 -14.08 0.48
C PRO A 167 13.12 -13.87 -0.09
N ILE A 168 12.55 -12.67 0.00
CA ILE A 168 11.21 -12.41 -0.54
C ILE A 168 11.24 -12.56 -2.07
N GLY A 169 10.46 -13.49 -2.61
CA GLY A 169 10.28 -13.69 -4.06
C GLY A 169 9.31 -12.68 -4.67
N GLN A 170 9.15 -12.73 -5.99
CA GLN A 170 8.27 -11.81 -6.72
C GLN A 170 6.81 -11.90 -6.26
N ALA A 171 6.29 -13.10 -6.01
CA ALA A 171 4.94 -13.32 -5.52
C ALA A 171 4.80 -14.61 -4.70
N HIS A 172 3.72 -14.66 -3.93
CA HIS A 172 3.25 -15.86 -3.26
C HIS A 172 1.83 -16.14 -3.71
N PHE A 173 1.48 -17.43 -3.78
CA PHE A 173 0.10 -17.84 -3.96
C PHE A 173 -0.64 -17.70 -2.64
N VAL A 174 -1.90 -17.26 -2.70
CA VAL A 174 -2.80 -17.38 -1.57
C VAL A 174 -3.05 -18.85 -1.21
N GLU A 175 -3.22 -19.10 0.08
CA GLU A 175 -3.37 -20.44 0.65
C GLU A 175 -4.65 -21.16 0.24
N SER A 176 -5.64 -20.45 -0.30
CA SER A 176 -6.87 -21.06 -0.82
C SER A 176 -6.68 -21.68 -2.21
N VAL A 177 -5.56 -21.39 -2.88
CA VAL A 177 -5.24 -21.91 -4.22
C VAL A 177 -4.12 -22.93 -4.14
N PHE A 178 -3.07 -22.64 -3.36
CA PHE A 178 -1.95 -23.54 -3.12
C PHE A 178 -1.76 -23.82 -1.63
N PRO A 179 -1.43 -25.07 -1.22
CA PRO A 179 -1.14 -25.37 0.17
C PRO A 179 -0.01 -24.49 0.73
N PRO A 180 -0.11 -24.05 2.00
CA PRO A 180 0.99 -23.34 2.66
C PRO A 180 2.28 -24.16 2.72
N GLU A 181 3.43 -23.48 2.66
CA GLU A 181 4.76 -24.06 2.87
C GLU A 181 5.35 -23.49 4.17
N GLN A 182 5.74 -24.38 5.09
CA GLN A 182 6.28 -24.00 6.41
C GLN A 182 5.40 -22.99 7.18
N GLY A 183 4.08 -23.09 7.00
CA GLY A 183 3.09 -22.23 7.65
C GLY A 183 2.89 -20.85 7.01
N GLY A 184 3.59 -20.53 5.92
CA GLY A 184 3.42 -19.32 5.13
C GLY A 184 2.78 -19.58 3.76
N ALA A 185 2.36 -18.53 3.07
CA ALA A 185 1.86 -18.59 1.71
C ALA A 185 2.94 -19.15 0.77
N TYR A 186 2.59 -20.04 -0.16
CA TYR A 186 3.58 -20.72 -0.99
C TYR A 186 4.27 -19.73 -1.95
N LYS A 187 5.60 -19.61 -1.86
CA LYS A 187 6.39 -18.77 -2.77
C LYS A 187 6.31 -19.31 -4.19
N CYS A 188 5.95 -18.45 -5.14
CA CYS A 188 5.82 -18.83 -6.53
C CYS A 188 7.18 -19.27 -7.12
N PRO A 189 7.26 -20.37 -7.89
CA PRO A 189 8.51 -20.83 -8.50
C PRO A 189 8.86 -20.01 -9.74
N GLU A 190 10.15 -20.00 -10.10
CA GLU A 190 10.67 -19.38 -11.33
C GLU A 190 10.29 -20.17 -12.59
N ASP A 191 9.98 -21.45 -12.44
CA ASP A 191 9.68 -22.33 -13.54
C ASP A 191 8.39 -21.92 -14.29
N ALA A 192 8.34 -22.30 -15.57
CA ALA A 192 7.11 -22.26 -16.32
C ALA A 192 6.03 -23.10 -15.59
N PRO A 193 4.77 -22.62 -15.56
CA PRO A 193 4.25 -21.52 -16.36
C PRO A 193 4.23 -20.15 -15.63
N TYR A 194 4.74 -20.06 -14.40
CA TYR A 194 4.53 -18.88 -13.55
C TYR A 194 5.59 -17.80 -13.71
N LEU A 195 6.85 -18.17 -13.99
CA LEU A 195 7.91 -17.21 -14.38
C LEU A 195 8.04 -16.02 -13.40
N ASN A 196 8.06 -16.30 -12.10
CA ASN A 196 8.19 -15.31 -11.03
C ASN A 196 9.57 -15.42 -10.39
N ASP A 197 10.29 -14.30 -10.28
CA ASP A 197 11.66 -14.30 -9.75
C ASP A 197 11.73 -14.81 -8.31
N TRP A 198 12.73 -15.65 -8.00
CA TRP A 198 12.92 -16.23 -6.67
C TRP A 198 13.24 -15.20 -5.59
N SER A 199 13.83 -14.07 -5.98
CA SER A 199 14.13 -12.95 -5.11
C SER A 199 13.81 -11.63 -5.81
N CYS A 200 13.06 -10.76 -5.15
CA CYS A 200 12.68 -9.46 -5.71
C CYS A 200 12.94 -8.33 -4.71
N LEU A 201 13.51 -7.22 -5.19
CA LEU A 201 13.81 -6.03 -4.39
C LEU A 201 12.56 -5.44 -3.71
N SER A 202 11.37 -5.74 -4.25
CA SER A 202 10.07 -5.31 -3.70
C SER A 202 9.80 -5.77 -2.27
N GLY A 203 10.51 -6.80 -1.78
CA GLY A 203 10.49 -7.17 -0.36
C GLY A 203 10.89 -6.01 0.57
N GLY A 204 11.60 -5.00 0.07
CA GLY A 204 11.92 -3.77 0.80
C GLY A 204 10.70 -3.02 1.34
N CYS A 205 9.52 -3.14 0.71
CA CYS A 205 8.30 -2.46 1.18
C CYS A 205 7.85 -2.94 2.58
N PHE A 206 8.25 -4.14 3.01
CA PHE A 206 8.02 -4.57 4.40
C PHE A 206 8.82 -3.72 5.40
N VAL A 207 10.03 -3.29 5.04
CA VAL A 207 10.84 -2.39 5.88
C VAL A 207 10.14 -1.04 6.00
N ASP A 208 9.62 -0.50 4.90
CA ASP A 208 8.86 0.76 4.91
C ASP A 208 7.65 0.66 5.86
N MET A 209 6.84 -0.40 5.74
CA MET A 209 5.69 -0.64 6.63
C MET A 209 6.09 -0.75 8.10
N VAL A 210 7.21 -1.44 8.41
CA VAL A 210 7.69 -1.53 9.79
C VAL A 210 8.04 -0.14 10.32
N ILE A 211 8.76 0.66 9.55
CA ILE A 211 9.21 2.00 9.96
C ILE A 211 8.02 2.96 10.10
N ASP A 212 7.23 3.11 9.05
CA ASP A 212 6.24 4.18 8.96
C ASP A 212 4.88 3.85 9.59
N SER A 213 4.55 2.56 9.73
CA SER A 213 3.24 2.12 10.20
C SER A 213 3.32 1.41 11.54
N ILE A 214 4.22 0.44 11.73
CA ILE A 214 4.35 -0.26 13.02
C ILE A 214 5.02 0.65 14.07
N PHE A 215 6.19 1.20 13.75
CA PHE A 215 6.80 2.25 14.56
C PHE A 215 6.12 3.61 14.36
N GLY A 216 5.30 3.73 13.31
CA GLY A 216 4.46 4.91 13.08
C GLY A 216 5.27 6.16 12.73
N ALA A 217 6.48 6.00 12.19
CA ALA A 217 7.45 7.08 12.05
C ALA A 217 7.17 7.93 10.79
N ASP A 218 6.88 9.20 11.01
CA ASP A 218 6.84 10.24 9.98
C ASP A 218 8.15 11.05 10.06
N LEU A 219 9.06 10.74 9.13
CA LEU A 219 10.37 11.38 8.96
C LEU A 219 10.24 12.59 8.03
N SER A 220 9.64 13.66 8.53
CA SER A 220 9.33 14.83 7.70
C SER A 220 10.59 15.62 7.30
N LEU A 221 10.56 16.36 6.20
CA LEU A 221 11.70 17.21 5.81
C LEU A 221 11.91 18.42 6.74
N TYR A 222 10.85 18.91 7.38
CA TYR A 222 10.85 20.22 8.05
C TYR A 222 10.26 20.25 9.45
N ASN A 223 9.55 19.20 9.87
CA ASN A 223 8.80 19.16 11.13
C ASN A 223 9.38 18.12 12.11
N GLY A 224 10.62 17.68 11.89
CA GLY A 224 11.25 16.66 12.73
C GLY A 224 10.69 15.25 12.49
N ILE A 225 10.95 14.38 13.46
CA ILE A 225 10.40 13.02 13.52
C ILE A 225 9.14 13.04 14.37
N ARG A 226 8.02 12.56 13.81
CA ARG A 226 6.79 12.28 14.57
C ARG A 226 6.56 10.78 14.60
N THR A 227 5.95 10.27 15.66
CA THR A 227 5.69 8.83 15.81
C THR A 227 4.29 8.57 16.34
N THR A 228 3.56 7.67 15.69
CA THR A 228 2.28 7.12 16.19
C THR A 228 2.42 5.58 16.29
N PRO A 229 3.17 5.08 17.31
CA PRO A 229 3.56 3.68 17.37
C PRO A 229 2.37 2.75 17.62
N ARG A 230 2.35 1.61 16.92
CA ARG A 230 1.34 0.52 17.06
C ARG A 230 1.92 -0.72 17.74
N LEU A 231 2.96 -0.51 18.56
CA LEU A 231 3.77 -1.59 19.14
C LEU A 231 3.00 -2.51 20.08
N THR A 232 1.92 -2.03 20.71
CA THR A 232 1.07 -2.85 21.59
C THR A 232 0.43 -4.03 20.86
N ASP A 233 0.21 -3.92 19.56
CA ASP A 233 -0.36 -5.00 18.75
C ASP A 233 0.69 -6.05 18.35
N PHE A 234 1.98 -5.79 18.60
CA PHE A 234 3.11 -6.65 18.23
C PHE A 234 3.96 -7.04 19.44
N ASP A 235 4.82 -6.11 19.87
CA ASP A 235 5.68 -6.19 21.04
C ASP A 235 5.80 -4.76 21.62
N PRO A 236 5.22 -4.49 22.81
CA PRO A 236 5.20 -3.15 23.39
C PRO A 236 6.58 -2.60 23.79
N ASP A 237 7.60 -3.47 23.86
CA ASP A 237 8.97 -3.14 24.24
C ASP A 237 9.92 -3.05 23.03
N ALA A 238 9.41 -3.28 21.82
CA ALA A 238 10.17 -3.19 20.58
C ALA A 238 10.83 -1.81 20.39
N LYS A 239 12.03 -1.84 19.79
CA LYS A 239 12.85 -0.64 19.52
C LYS A 239 13.41 -0.70 18.12
N LEU A 240 13.34 0.41 17.40
CA LEU A 240 14.02 0.58 16.12
C LEU A 240 15.27 1.44 16.33
N HIS A 241 16.44 0.81 16.27
CA HIS A 241 17.72 1.47 16.53
C HIS A 241 18.33 2.07 15.26
N ASN A 242 19.24 3.04 15.46
CA ASN A 242 20.10 3.59 14.42
C ASN A 242 19.32 4.19 13.23
N VAL A 243 18.15 4.79 13.47
CA VAL A 243 17.37 5.48 12.44
C VAL A 243 18.10 6.76 12.04
N PRO A 244 18.60 6.86 10.80
CA PRO A 244 19.29 8.06 10.34
C PRO A 244 18.28 9.15 9.97
N TYR A 245 18.46 10.35 10.51
CA TYR A 245 17.61 11.50 10.17
C TYR A 245 18.41 12.80 10.28
N GLN A 246 18.56 13.50 9.15
CA GLN A 246 19.25 14.79 9.04
C GLN A 246 20.63 14.85 9.73
N GLY A 247 21.46 13.83 9.50
CA GLY A 247 22.82 13.74 10.05
C GLY A 247 22.92 13.24 11.49
N LYS A 248 21.79 12.91 12.13
CA LYS A 248 21.72 12.35 13.49
C LYS A 248 21.17 10.93 13.47
N ARG A 249 21.34 10.22 14.59
CA ARG A 249 20.81 8.87 14.80
C ARG A 249 19.77 8.87 15.90
N TYR A 250 18.72 8.07 15.72
CA TYR A 250 17.63 7.96 16.67
C TYR A 250 17.32 6.50 16.99
N THR A 251 16.82 6.28 18.20
CA THR A 251 16.09 5.07 18.57
C THR A 251 14.61 5.41 18.68
N LEU A 252 13.76 4.70 17.95
CA LEU A 252 12.30 4.83 18.05
C LEU A 252 11.77 3.77 19.01
N THR A 253 10.86 4.20 19.89
CA THR A 253 10.22 3.36 20.91
C THR A 253 8.74 3.70 20.98
N ARG A 254 7.96 2.96 21.80
CA ARG A 254 6.57 3.33 22.12
C ARG A 254 6.41 4.74 22.70
N THR A 255 7.45 5.27 23.34
CA THR A 255 7.45 6.64 23.91
C THR A 255 7.90 7.73 22.94
N GLY A 256 8.24 7.36 21.70
CA GLY A 256 8.71 8.28 20.66
C GLY A 256 10.22 8.20 20.38
N PRO A 257 10.73 9.11 19.52
CA PRO A 257 12.12 9.14 19.09
C PRO A 257 13.05 9.65 20.21
N ARG A 258 14.23 9.02 20.33
CA ARG A 258 15.32 9.49 21.20
C ARG A 258 16.60 9.58 20.39
N GLU A 259 17.21 10.76 20.36
CA GLU A 259 18.52 10.95 19.73
C GLU A 259 19.56 10.06 20.45
N THR A 260 20.42 9.40 19.68
CA THR A 260 21.50 8.55 20.18
C THR A 260 22.83 9.07 19.68
N SER A 261 23.84 9.04 20.55
CA SER A 261 25.24 9.37 20.25
C SER A 261 25.83 8.48 19.16
#